data_AF-A0A0K3BHD4-F1
#
_entry.id   AF-A0A0K3BHD4-F1
#
_cell.length_a   1.000
_cell.length_b   1.000
_cell.length_c   1.000
_cell.angle_alpha   90.00
_cell.angle_beta   90.00
_cell.angle_gamma   90.00
#
_symmetry.space_group_name_H-M   'P 1'
#
loop_
_entity.id
_entity.type
_entity.pdbx_description
1 polymer ?
#
loop_
_entity_poly.entity_id
_entity_poly.type
_entity_poly.pdbx_seq_one_letter_code
_entity_poly.pdbx_strand_id
1 'polypeptide(L)'
;MRLTRTMTTITLAAAMLVGMSAPSATAKPVGPTVTDGDSFLEIKNSGELVRWTRYFDTFSGQSRGIGWEGTRAITSLTSDAFVEIKPNHELSKWTWRQGQWYEQAVGSGWQTARLISGIGRDRFIEVNVAGELVLWEFGPTDQLSRWVIGSGWSGAKAVVGLGDMDFLEVHADGSVSEWVDQGAGLHEYPLPDLNLSDARLIAGLDRLRFVVVSASTGDLVEYTYDQNHGYVPIRRGVGWQGSRLVG
;
A
#
# COMPACT_ATOMS: atom_id res chain seq x y z
N MET A 1 -73.56 -29.74 21.70
CA MET A 1 -73.82 -30.26 23.06
C MET A 1 -72.70 -29.76 23.97
N ARG A 2 -73.08 -28.98 25.00
CA ARG A 2 -72.40 -28.55 26.23
C ARG A 2 -70.86 -28.39 26.28
N LEU A 3 -70.48 -27.14 26.58
CA LEU A 3 -69.23 -26.68 27.19
C LEU A 3 -68.87 -27.43 28.48
N THR A 4 -67.57 -27.68 28.67
CA THR A 4 -66.95 -27.71 30.00
C THR A 4 -65.56 -27.08 29.93
N ARG A 5 -65.41 -25.92 30.57
CA ARG A 5 -64.13 -25.25 30.86
C ARG A 5 -63.54 -25.91 32.10
N THR A 6 -62.26 -26.27 32.06
CA THR A 6 -61.47 -26.57 33.26
C THR A 6 -60.26 -25.67 33.26
N MET A 7 -60.19 -24.77 34.24
CA MET A 7 -59.02 -23.95 34.55
C MET A 7 -57.94 -24.84 35.17
N THR A 8 -56.69 -24.69 34.73
CA THR A 8 -55.54 -25.22 35.44
C THR A 8 -54.46 -24.14 35.53
N THR A 9 -54.11 -23.87 36.77
CA THR A 9 -53.17 -22.89 37.28
C THR A 9 -51.76 -23.18 36.76
N ILE A 10 -51.11 -22.20 36.12
CA ILE A 10 -49.69 -22.27 35.76
C ILE A 10 -48.92 -21.45 36.79
N THR A 11 -48.05 -22.13 37.53
CA THR A 11 -47.10 -21.60 38.51
C THR A 11 -45.99 -20.83 37.78
N LEU A 12 -45.80 -19.55 38.10
CA LEU A 12 -44.64 -18.78 37.65
C LEU A 12 -43.39 -19.22 38.44
N ALA A 13 -42.43 -19.86 37.77
CA ALA A 13 -41.07 -19.98 38.28
C ALA A 13 -40.23 -18.87 37.63
N ALA A 14 -39.82 -17.88 38.44
CA ALA A 14 -38.88 -16.85 38.03
C ALA A 14 -37.46 -17.44 38.00
N ALA A 15 -36.95 -17.74 36.81
CA ALA A 15 -35.54 -17.99 36.62
C ALA A 15 -34.81 -16.63 36.54
N MET A 16 -34.08 -16.26 37.59
CA MET A 16 -33.09 -15.19 37.52
C MET A 16 -31.96 -15.62 36.58
N LEU A 17 -32.04 -15.21 35.33
CA LEU A 17 -30.89 -15.23 34.42
C LEU A 17 -30.02 -14.02 34.76
N VAL A 18 -28.96 -14.23 35.53
CA VAL A 18 -27.90 -13.24 35.70
C VAL A 18 -27.21 -13.10 34.35
N GLY A 19 -27.59 -12.07 33.60
CA GLY A 19 -26.89 -11.67 32.39
C GLY A 19 -25.48 -11.23 32.76
N MET A 20 -24.50 -12.12 32.61
CA MET A 20 -23.11 -11.71 32.50
C MET A 20 -23.01 -10.95 31.18
N SER A 21 -23.05 -9.62 31.25
CA SER A 21 -22.62 -8.77 30.15
C SER A 21 -21.15 -9.09 29.89
N ALA A 22 -20.89 -9.81 28.80
CA ALA A 22 -19.55 -9.91 28.27
C ALA A 22 -19.04 -8.47 28.06
N PRO A 23 -17.80 -8.14 28.46
CA PRO A 23 -17.22 -6.86 28.09
C PRO A 23 -17.28 -6.77 26.57
N SER A 24 -17.93 -5.72 26.05
CA SER A 24 -17.82 -5.37 24.64
C SER A 24 -16.34 -5.30 24.32
N ALA A 25 -15.85 -6.28 23.56
CA ALA A 25 -14.57 -6.17 22.90
C ALA A 25 -14.72 -4.98 21.95
N THR A 26 -14.21 -3.82 22.37
CA THR A 26 -13.96 -2.70 21.50
C THR A 26 -13.09 -3.23 20.38
N ALA A 27 -13.69 -3.45 19.22
CA ALA A 27 -12.94 -3.73 18.00
C ALA A 27 -11.92 -2.61 17.86
N LYS A 28 -10.64 -2.97 17.97
CA LYS A 28 -9.54 -2.05 17.71
C LYS A 28 -9.77 -1.54 16.28
N PRO A 29 -9.83 -0.22 16.03
CA PRO A 29 -9.88 0.28 14.66
C PRO A 29 -8.65 -0.28 13.94
N VAL A 30 -8.85 -1.20 13.00
CA VAL A 30 -7.77 -1.70 12.16
C VAL A 30 -7.63 -0.66 11.07
N GLY A 31 -6.66 0.23 11.24
CA GLY A 31 -6.22 1.09 10.17
C GLY A 31 -5.66 0.26 9.01
N PRO A 32 -5.61 0.84 7.80
CA PRO A 32 -5.03 0.19 6.64
C PRO A 32 -3.57 -0.14 6.91
N THR A 33 -3.15 -1.33 6.49
CA THR A 33 -1.76 -1.75 6.59
C THR A 33 -1.19 -1.68 5.19
N VAL A 34 -0.51 -0.58 4.88
CA VAL A 34 0.49 -0.45 3.81
C VAL A 34 1.81 -0.97 4.37
N THR A 35 2.49 -1.82 3.61
CA THR A 35 3.55 -2.73 4.09
C THR A 35 3.29 -3.18 5.53
N ASP A 36 4.25 -3.49 6.37
CA ASP A 36 4.06 -3.53 7.84
C ASP A 36 4.38 -2.14 8.46
N GLY A 37 4.48 -1.11 7.61
CA GLY A 37 5.01 0.23 7.93
C GLY A 37 6.53 0.27 8.06
N ASP A 38 7.20 -0.87 8.16
CA ASP A 38 8.61 -0.95 8.49
C ASP A 38 9.43 -1.71 7.43
N SER A 39 8.86 -1.99 6.26
CA SER A 39 9.58 -2.66 5.18
C SER A 39 9.20 -2.17 3.79
N PHE A 40 10.10 -2.39 2.84
CA PHE A 40 9.90 -2.19 1.42
C PHE A 40 10.79 -3.14 0.61
N LEU A 41 10.51 -3.28 -0.67
CA LEU A 41 11.31 -4.09 -1.59
C LEU A 41 12.21 -3.21 -2.46
N GLU A 42 13.40 -3.71 -2.77
CA GLU A 42 14.33 -3.14 -3.72
C GLU A 42 14.67 -4.19 -4.77
N ILE A 43 14.64 -3.81 -6.05
CA ILE A 43 15.33 -4.57 -7.10
C ILE A 43 16.58 -3.81 -7.50
N LYS A 44 17.73 -4.45 -7.40
CA LYS A 44 19.01 -3.90 -7.84
C LYS A 44 19.20 -4.04 -9.35
N ASN A 45 20.12 -3.27 -9.91
CA ASN A 45 20.57 -3.39 -11.31
C ASN A 45 21.13 -4.79 -11.63
N SER A 46 21.62 -5.51 -10.62
CA SER A 46 22.07 -6.90 -10.75
C SER A 46 20.93 -7.92 -10.89
N GLY A 47 19.67 -7.50 -10.73
CA GLY A 47 18.52 -8.40 -10.69
C GLY A 47 18.29 -9.07 -9.34
N GLU A 48 19.02 -8.67 -8.29
CA GLU A 48 18.75 -9.10 -6.91
C GLU A 48 17.51 -8.39 -6.35
N LEU A 49 16.58 -9.15 -5.78
CA LEU A 49 15.46 -8.64 -4.98
C LEU A 49 15.84 -8.67 -3.51
N VAL A 50 15.75 -7.54 -2.83
CA VAL A 50 16.07 -7.37 -1.42
C VAL A 50 14.85 -6.85 -0.68
N ARG A 51 14.51 -7.46 0.45
CA ARG A 51 13.57 -6.88 1.42
C ARG A 51 14.36 -6.06 2.43
N TRP A 52 14.04 -4.79 2.53
CA TRP A 52 14.57 -3.90 3.55
C TRP A 52 13.60 -3.83 4.71
N THR A 53 14.08 -4.01 5.93
CA THR A 53 13.27 -3.93 7.15
C THR A 53 13.92 -2.96 8.10
N ARG A 54 13.12 -2.09 8.70
CA ARG A 54 13.58 -1.09 9.65
C ARG A 54 14.28 -1.77 10.81
N TYR A 55 15.44 -1.26 11.14
CA TYR A 55 16.26 -1.72 12.25
C TYR A 55 16.86 -0.49 12.92
N PHE A 56 16.25 -0.08 14.04
CA PHE A 56 16.54 1.20 14.71
C PHE A 56 16.41 2.40 13.75
N ASP A 57 17.51 3.10 13.53
CA ASP A 57 17.61 4.32 12.74
C ASP A 57 17.98 4.09 11.27
N THR A 58 18.02 2.83 10.82
CA THR A 58 18.36 2.46 9.44
C THR A 58 17.50 1.27 8.98
N PHE A 59 17.83 0.70 7.82
CA PHE A 59 17.21 -0.49 7.28
C PHE A 59 18.25 -1.61 7.14
N SER A 60 17.84 -2.83 7.50
CA SER A 60 18.61 -4.05 7.26
C SER A 60 18.05 -4.77 6.04
N GLY A 61 18.92 -5.13 5.10
CA GLY A 61 18.55 -5.79 3.86
C GLY A 61 18.65 -7.30 3.97
N GLN A 62 17.62 -8.00 3.50
CA GLN A 62 17.62 -9.45 3.33
C GLN A 62 17.44 -9.79 1.85
N SER A 63 18.41 -10.50 1.27
CA SER A 63 18.27 -11.04 -0.09
C SER A 63 17.10 -12.02 -0.16
N ARG A 64 16.21 -11.82 -1.14
CA ARG A 64 14.99 -12.61 -1.37
C ARG A 64 14.99 -13.29 -2.74
N GLY A 65 16.06 -13.17 -3.52
CA GLY A 65 16.24 -13.88 -4.78
C GLY A 65 17.00 -13.10 -5.84
N ILE A 66 17.23 -13.75 -6.97
CA ILE A 66 17.86 -13.20 -8.19
C ILE A 66 16.95 -13.44 -9.40
N GLY A 67 17.24 -12.81 -10.54
CA GLY A 67 16.47 -12.97 -11.79
C GLY A 67 15.39 -11.91 -12.02
N TRP A 68 15.46 -10.80 -11.27
CA TRP A 68 14.46 -9.71 -11.31
C TRP A 68 14.87 -8.55 -12.24
N GLU A 69 15.96 -8.68 -13.00
CA GLU A 69 16.50 -7.62 -13.87
C GLU A 69 15.51 -7.16 -14.94
N GLY A 70 14.62 -8.05 -15.40
CA GLY A 70 13.60 -7.75 -16.40
C GLY A 70 12.34 -7.06 -15.86
N THR A 71 12.15 -7.02 -14.54
CA THR A 71 10.95 -6.44 -13.91
C THR A 71 10.74 -5.00 -14.34
N ARG A 72 9.54 -4.63 -14.80
CA ARG A 72 9.27 -3.25 -15.25
C ARG A 72 8.90 -2.31 -14.11
N ALA A 73 8.07 -2.79 -13.19
CA ALA A 73 7.65 -2.06 -12.00
C ALA A 73 7.27 -3.03 -10.88
N ILE A 74 7.37 -2.58 -9.64
CA ILE A 74 6.88 -3.30 -8.46
C ILE A 74 6.13 -2.35 -7.54
N THR A 75 5.22 -2.88 -6.75
CA THR A 75 4.79 -2.22 -5.52
C THR A 75 4.32 -3.23 -4.48
N SER A 76 4.67 -2.98 -3.22
CA SER A 76 4.34 -3.81 -2.08
C SER A 76 2.88 -3.64 -1.68
N LEU A 77 2.25 -4.76 -1.36
CA LEU A 77 0.91 -4.80 -0.77
C LEU A 77 0.99 -5.06 0.74
N THR A 78 1.92 -5.93 1.14
CA THR A 78 2.18 -6.30 2.55
C THR A 78 3.69 -6.51 2.74
N SER A 79 4.11 -6.90 3.95
CA SER A 79 5.47 -7.37 4.25
C SER A 79 5.93 -8.55 3.40
N ASP A 80 4.98 -9.35 2.92
CA ASP A 80 5.19 -10.65 2.28
C ASP A 80 4.48 -10.77 0.93
N ALA A 81 3.91 -9.69 0.40
CA ALA A 81 3.24 -9.70 -0.89
C ALA A 81 3.47 -8.41 -1.65
N PHE A 82 3.68 -8.53 -2.96
CA PHE A 82 3.83 -7.40 -3.88
C PHE A 82 3.26 -7.77 -5.25
N VAL A 83 3.04 -6.76 -6.09
CA VAL A 83 2.74 -6.98 -7.50
C VAL A 83 3.91 -6.56 -8.37
N GLU A 84 4.12 -7.30 -9.44
CA GLU A 84 5.16 -7.09 -10.43
C GLU A 84 4.53 -6.91 -11.80
N ILE A 85 4.93 -5.85 -12.51
CA ILE A 85 4.70 -5.79 -13.96
C ILE A 85 5.93 -6.35 -14.67
N LYS A 86 5.73 -7.47 -15.36
CA LYS A 86 6.77 -8.21 -16.06
C LYS A 86 7.19 -7.56 -17.38
N PRO A 87 8.35 -7.95 -17.95
CA PRO A 87 8.78 -7.45 -19.26
C PRO A 87 7.82 -7.79 -20.40
N ASN A 88 7.08 -8.90 -20.30
CA ASN A 88 6.04 -9.29 -21.25
C ASN A 88 4.68 -8.60 -21.00
N HIS A 89 4.63 -7.63 -20.09
CA HIS A 89 3.43 -6.87 -19.74
C HIS A 89 2.30 -7.69 -19.07
N GLU A 90 2.65 -8.80 -18.45
CA GLU A 90 1.80 -9.48 -17.48
C GLU A 90 1.94 -8.84 -16.09
N LEU A 91 0.87 -8.89 -15.31
CA LEU A 91 0.89 -8.55 -13.89
C LEU A 91 0.86 -9.84 -13.09
N SER A 92 1.83 -9.98 -12.20
CA SER A 92 1.92 -11.08 -11.26
C SER A 92 1.81 -10.58 -9.83
N LYS A 93 1.03 -11.27 -9.00
CA LYS A 93 1.08 -11.15 -7.55
C LYS A 93 2.08 -12.16 -7.03
N TRP A 94 3.00 -11.71 -6.21
CA TRP A 94 4.01 -12.55 -5.57
C TRP A 94 3.72 -12.62 -4.08
N THR A 95 3.79 -13.82 -3.52
CA THR A 95 3.62 -14.03 -2.07
C THR A 95 4.80 -14.83 -1.51
N TRP A 96 5.44 -14.28 -0.48
CA TRP A 96 6.51 -14.91 0.25
C TRP A 96 5.93 -15.85 1.29
N ARG A 97 6.25 -17.14 1.16
CA ARG A 97 5.87 -18.16 2.16
C ARG A 97 6.92 -19.25 2.17
N GLN A 98 7.19 -19.80 3.35
CA GLN A 98 8.13 -20.92 3.51
C GLN A 98 9.52 -20.66 2.88
N GLY A 99 9.99 -19.41 2.95
CA GLY A 99 11.34 -19.05 2.48
C GLY A 99 11.49 -18.88 0.97
N GLN A 100 10.40 -18.77 0.21
CA GLN A 100 10.44 -18.57 -1.24
C GLN A 100 9.25 -17.75 -1.75
N TRP A 101 9.38 -17.21 -2.97
CA TRP A 101 8.31 -16.51 -3.68
C TRP A 101 7.42 -17.47 -4.46
N TYR A 102 6.12 -17.26 -4.37
CA TYR A 102 5.12 -17.95 -5.19
C TYR A 102 4.44 -16.93 -6.09
N GLU A 103 4.44 -17.22 -7.38
CA GLU A 103 3.81 -16.40 -8.40
C GLU A 103 2.35 -16.78 -8.58
N GLN A 104 1.51 -15.78 -8.78
CA GLN A 104 0.21 -15.91 -9.40
C GLN A 104 0.06 -14.85 -10.49
N ALA A 105 -0.18 -15.28 -11.72
CA ALA A 105 -0.59 -14.38 -12.80
C ALA A 105 -2.00 -13.84 -12.51
N VAL A 106 -2.14 -12.53 -12.43
CA VAL A 106 -3.39 -11.85 -12.02
C VAL A 106 -3.94 -10.91 -13.09
N GLY A 107 -3.16 -10.62 -14.14
CA GLY A 107 -3.65 -9.86 -15.27
C GLY A 107 -2.68 -9.81 -16.45
N SER A 108 -3.19 -9.40 -17.60
CA SER A 108 -2.44 -9.18 -18.83
C SER A 108 -2.70 -7.78 -19.37
N GLY A 109 -1.88 -7.30 -20.30
CA GLY A 109 -2.14 -6.02 -20.99
C GLY A 109 -1.62 -4.80 -20.24
N TRP A 110 -0.65 -4.98 -19.36
CA TRP A 110 -0.13 -3.91 -18.51
C TRP A 110 0.86 -2.99 -19.22
N GLN A 111 1.03 -3.03 -20.54
CA GLN A 111 1.98 -2.18 -21.28
C GLN A 111 1.69 -0.68 -21.13
N THR A 112 0.44 -0.31 -20.79
CA THR A 112 0.00 1.07 -20.62
C THR A 112 0.27 1.65 -19.24
N ALA A 113 0.62 0.83 -18.25
CA ALA A 113 0.89 1.32 -16.89
C ALA A 113 2.22 2.07 -16.85
N ARG A 114 2.17 3.35 -16.46
CA ARG A 114 3.35 4.22 -16.24
C ARG A 114 3.85 4.14 -14.80
N LEU A 115 2.93 4.24 -13.85
CA LEU A 115 3.22 4.25 -12.42
C LEU A 115 2.27 3.28 -11.72
N ILE A 116 2.75 2.61 -10.66
CA ILE A 116 1.92 1.83 -9.75
C ILE A 116 2.33 2.10 -8.31
N SER A 117 1.38 2.06 -7.38
CA SER A 117 1.67 2.17 -5.94
C SER A 117 0.63 1.45 -5.09
N GLY A 118 1.07 0.64 -4.14
CA GLY A 118 0.25 -0.06 -3.18
C GLY A 118 -0.33 0.90 -2.16
N ILE A 119 -1.63 0.83 -1.96
CA ILE A 119 -2.38 1.66 -0.99
C ILE A 119 -3.13 0.79 0.03
N GLY A 120 -2.80 -0.50 0.08
CA GLY A 120 -3.38 -1.45 1.01
C GLY A 120 -2.97 -2.88 0.67
N ARG A 121 -3.42 -3.82 1.51
CA ARG A 121 -3.07 -5.25 1.42
C ARG A 121 -3.58 -5.94 0.18
N ASP A 122 -4.62 -5.39 -0.41
CA ASP A 122 -5.37 -5.91 -1.54
C ASP A 122 -5.61 -4.83 -2.60
N ARG A 123 -5.02 -3.64 -2.46
CA ARG A 123 -5.29 -2.50 -3.32
C ARG A 123 -4.02 -1.78 -3.75
N PHE A 124 -4.01 -1.36 -5.00
CA PHE A 124 -2.97 -0.49 -5.56
C PHE A 124 -3.60 0.45 -6.59
N ILE A 125 -2.92 1.56 -6.85
CA ILE A 125 -3.28 2.50 -7.91
C ILE A 125 -2.34 2.36 -9.10
N GLU A 126 -2.85 2.69 -10.27
CA GLU A 126 -2.10 2.80 -11.52
C GLU A 126 -2.33 4.20 -12.12
N VAL A 127 -1.26 4.82 -12.61
CA VAL A 127 -1.36 5.89 -13.60
C VAL A 127 -0.99 5.32 -14.96
N ASN A 128 -1.90 5.40 -15.93
CA ASN A 128 -1.67 4.85 -17.26
C ASN A 128 -1.24 5.92 -18.28
N VAL A 129 -0.84 5.51 -19.49
CA VAL A 129 -0.42 6.41 -20.57
C VAL A 129 -1.51 7.37 -21.06
N ALA A 130 -2.78 7.07 -20.81
CA ALA A 130 -3.90 7.97 -21.11
C ALA A 130 -4.08 9.07 -20.04
N GLY A 131 -3.32 9.02 -18.94
CA GLY A 131 -3.45 9.95 -17.82
C GLY A 131 -4.66 9.67 -16.93
N GLU A 132 -5.16 8.43 -16.94
CA GLU A 132 -6.16 7.98 -15.96
C GLU A 132 -5.46 7.55 -14.67
N LEU A 133 -6.08 7.87 -13.53
CA LEU A 133 -5.81 7.23 -12.25
C LEU A 133 -6.81 6.07 -12.07
N VAL A 134 -6.28 4.88 -11.85
CA VAL A 134 -7.05 3.65 -11.79
C VAL A 134 -6.82 2.97 -10.44
N LEU A 135 -7.89 2.65 -9.73
CA LEU A 135 -7.86 1.77 -8.57
C LEU A 135 -7.98 0.32 -9.02
N TRP A 136 -7.11 -0.51 -8.48
CA TRP A 136 -7.13 -1.96 -8.61
C TRP A 136 -7.33 -2.60 -7.25
N GLU A 137 -8.25 -3.56 -7.15
CA GLU A 137 -8.55 -4.29 -5.91
C GLU A 137 -8.59 -5.80 -6.18
N PHE A 138 -7.91 -6.56 -5.32
CA PHE A 138 -7.99 -8.02 -5.28
C PHE A 138 -9.22 -8.45 -4.49
N GLY A 139 -10.08 -9.24 -5.13
CA GLY A 139 -11.15 -9.92 -4.44
C GLY A 139 -10.68 -11.17 -3.68
N PRO A 140 -11.59 -11.89 -3.00
CA PRO A 140 -11.24 -13.03 -2.14
C PRO A 140 -10.55 -14.22 -2.84
N THR A 141 -10.64 -14.31 -4.18
CA THR A 141 -9.98 -15.34 -4.98
C THR A 141 -8.88 -14.76 -5.86
N ASP A 142 -8.33 -13.61 -5.47
CA ASP A 142 -7.24 -12.89 -6.15
C ASP A 142 -7.56 -12.46 -7.61
N GLN A 143 -8.85 -12.31 -7.92
CA GLN A 143 -9.32 -11.65 -9.12
C GLN A 143 -9.20 -10.12 -8.99
N LEU A 144 -8.73 -9.45 -10.04
CA LEU A 144 -8.60 -8.00 -10.05
C LEU A 144 -9.87 -7.31 -10.55
N SER A 145 -10.31 -6.33 -9.78
CA SER A 145 -11.35 -5.37 -10.16
C SER A 145 -10.72 -4.02 -10.46
N ARG A 146 -11.31 -3.28 -11.40
CA ARG A 146 -10.78 -2.03 -11.96
C ARG A 146 -11.78 -0.90 -11.85
N TRP A 147 -11.35 0.27 -11.37
CA TRP A 147 -12.14 1.50 -11.41
C TRP A 147 -11.29 2.69 -11.85
N VAL A 148 -11.76 3.45 -12.84
CA VAL A 148 -11.18 4.76 -13.14
C VAL A 148 -11.70 5.74 -12.10
N ILE A 149 -10.80 6.29 -11.30
CA ILE A 149 -11.09 7.15 -10.15
C ILE A 149 -10.61 8.59 -10.36
N GLY A 150 -9.93 8.86 -11.48
CA GLY A 150 -9.48 10.19 -11.83
C GLY A 150 -8.93 10.27 -13.26
N SER A 151 -8.79 11.50 -13.75
CA SER A 151 -8.22 11.83 -15.06
C SER A 151 -7.30 13.05 -14.95
N GLY A 152 -6.37 13.22 -15.90
CA GLY A 152 -5.44 14.36 -15.91
C GLY A 152 -4.07 14.06 -15.28
N TRP A 153 -3.80 12.80 -14.96
CA TRP A 153 -2.60 12.33 -14.25
C TRP A 153 -1.38 12.17 -15.16
N SER A 154 -1.42 12.68 -16.39
CA SER A 154 -0.32 12.55 -17.35
C SER A 154 0.96 13.26 -16.89
N GLY A 155 0.82 14.28 -16.05
CA GLY A 155 1.91 15.09 -15.47
C GLY A 155 2.58 14.48 -14.23
N ALA A 156 2.01 13.42 -13.65
CA ALA A 156 2.57 12.78 -12.48
C ALA A 156 3.95 12.18 -12.79
N LYS A 157 4.96 12.58 -12.02
CA LYS A 157 6.31 12.00 -12.00
C LYS A 157 6.32 10.70 -11.20
N ALA A 158 5.63 10.68 -10.07
CA ALA A 158 5.48 9.50 -9.22
C ALA A 158 4.17 9.55 -8.42
N VAL A 159 3.72 8.39 -7.97
CA VAL A 159 2.65 8.24 -6.98
C VAL A 159 3.13 7.35 -5.83
N VAL A 160 2.74 7.68 -4.60
CA VAL A 160 3.27 7.05 -3.38
C VAL A 160 2.11 6.73 -2.44
N GLY A 161 1.75 5.46 -2.30
CA GLY A 161 0.65 5.06 -1.43
C GLY A 161 0.99 5.24 0.05
N LEU A 162 0.06 5.85 0.77
CA LEU A 162 0.10 6.05 2.23
C LEU A 162 -0.99 5.22 2.94
N GLY A 163 -1.95 4.66 2.19
CA GLY A 163 -2.94 3.70 2.68
C GLY A 163 -4.38 4.20 2.60
N ASP A 164 -5.37 3.33 2.40
CA ASP A 164 -6.80 3.69 2.33
C ASP A 164 -7.13 4.85 1.39
N MET A 165 -6.64 4.79 0.15
CA MET A 165 -6.82 5.87 -0.84
C MET A 165 -6.18 7.21 -0.44
N ASP A 166 -5.32 7.21 0.57
CA ASP A 166 -4.36 8.26 0.90
C ASP A 166 -3.05 8.00 0.14
N PHE A 167 -2.57 8.96 -0.63
CA PHE A 167 -1.35 8.85 -1.40
C PHE A 167 -0.77 10.21 -1.79
N LEU A 168 0.53 10.25 -2.09
CA LEU A 168 1.18 11.43 -2.63
C LEU A 168 1.27 11.37 -4.15
N GLU A 169 1.07 12.51 -4.79
CA GLU A 169 1.50 12.78 -6.16
C GLU A 169 2.78 13.63 -6.11
N VAL A 170 3.80 13.21 -6.85
CA VAL A 170 4.94 14.08 -7.17
C VAL A 170 4.72 14.59 -8.59
N HIS A 171 4.57 15.90 -8.73
CA HIS A 171 4.41 16.57 -10.01
C HIS A 171 5.72 16.58 -10.81
N ALA A 172 5.63 16.86 -12.12
CA ALA A 172 6.79 16.89 -13.01
C ALA A 172 7.89 17.89 -12.57
N ASP A 173 7.50 18.99 -11.93
CA ASP A 173 8.41 20.01 -11.37
C ASP A 173 8.96 19.66 -9.98
N GLY A 174 8.51 18.53 -9.40
CA GLY A 174 8.89 18.06 -8.09
C GLY A 174 8.05 18.62 -6.94
N SER A 175 7.08 19.49 -7.19
CA SER A 175 6.09 19.84 -6.16
C SER A 175 5.28 18.59 -5.77
N VAL A 176 4.73 18.59 -4.55
CA VAL A 176 4.03 17.42 -3.99
C VAL A 176 2.64 17.81 -3.54
N SER A 177 1.68 16.91 -3.78
CA SER A 177 0.33 17.01 -3.23
C SER A 177 -0.07 15.68 -2.60
N GLU A 178 -0.77 15.75 -1.49
CA GLU A 178 -1.43 14.62 -0.85
C GLU A 178 -2.86 14.52 -1.36
N TRP A 179 -3.30 13.32 -1.70
CA TRP A 179 -4.62 13.04 -2.22
C TRP A 179 -5.35 12.12 -1.26
N VAL A 180 -6.50 12.57 -0.78
CA VAL A 180 -7.29 11.85 0.24
C VAL A 180 -8.72 11.66 -0.27
N ASP A 181 -9.24 10.44 -0.16
CA ASP A 181 -10.67 10.19 -0.39
C ASP A 181 -11.49 10.60 0.85
N GLN A 182 -12.44 11.50 0.65
CA GLN A 182 -13.35 11.98 1.70
C GLN A 182 -14.77 11.40 1.58
N GLY A 183 -14.93 10.31 0.83
CA GLY A 183 -16.20 9.64 0.59
C GLY A 183 -17.03 10.25 -0.53
N ALA A 184 -16.68 11.46 -0.98
CA ALA A 184 -17.24 12.09 -2.19
C ALA A 184 -16.25 12.08 -3.36
N GLY A 185 -15.10 11.42 -3.21
CA GLY A 185 -14.00 11.40 -4.16
C GLY A 185 -12.70 11.98 -3.59
N LEU A 186 -11.68 11.96 -4.45
CA LEU A 186 -10.33 12.41 -4.12
C LEU A 186 -10.25 13.95 -4.05
N HIS A 187 -9.60 14.43 -2.99
CA HIS A 187 -9.32 15.84 -2.76
C HIS A 187 -7.81 16.05 -2.69
N GLU A 188 -7.33 17.07 -3.39
CA GLU A 188 -5.93 17.46 -3.42
C GLU A 188 -5.59 18.41 -2.26
N TYR A 189 -4.48 18.12 -1.60
CA TYR A 189 -3.87 18.93 -0.56
C TYR A 189 -2.41 19.22 -0.93
N PRO A 190 -2.12 20.40 -1.51
CA PRO A 190 -0.76 20.78 -1.83
C PRO A 190 0.13 20.82 -0.58
N LEU A 191 1.35 20.31 -0.70
CA LEU A 191 2.37 20.32 0.35
C LEU A 191 3.50 21.30 -0.05
N PRO A 192 3.33 22.62 0.16
CA PRO A 192 4.21 23.65 -0.43
C PRO A 192 5.66 23.59 0.07
N ASP A 193 5.88 23.03 1.26
CA ASP A 193 7.21 22.92 1.87
C ASP A 193 7.94 21.63 1.49
N LEU A 194 7.29 20.73 0.75
CA LEU A 194 7.88 19.47 0.28
C LEU A 194 8.17 19.54 -1.23
N ASN A 195 9.44 19.36 -1.59
CA ASN A 195 9.87 19.24 -2.99
C ASN A 195 10.70 17.97 -3.19
N LEU A 196 10.30 17.16 -4.16
CA LEU A 196 10.89 15.87 -4.52
C LEU A 196 11.41 15.86 -5.98
N SER A 197 11.87 17.01 -6.47
CA SER A 197 12.50 17.12 -7.80
C SER A 197 13.72 16.20 -7.95
N ASP A 198 14.51 16.02 -6.89
CA ASP A 198 15.68 15.12 -6.86
C ASP A 198 15.35 13.66 -6.53
N ALA A 199 14.07 13.30 -6.35
CA ALA A 199 13.69 11.90 -6.14
C ALA A 199 13.92 11.08 -7.42
N ARG A 200 14.74 10.02 -7.31
CA ARG A 200 14.99 9.02 -8.37
C ARG A 200 14.05 7.84 -8.24
N LEU A 201 13.92 7.32 -7.02
CA LEU A 201 13.05 6.21 -6.65
C LEU A 201 12.28 6.60 -5.39
N ILE A 202 11.05 6.12 -5.25
CA ILE A 202 10.18 6.46 -4.12
C ILE A 202 9.21 5.30 -3.83
N ALA A 203 9.00 4.99 -2.56
CA ALA A 203 8.04 3.98 -2.10
C ALA A 203 7.41 4.40 -0.78
N GLY A 204 6.10 4.16 -0.65
CA GLY A 204 5.37 4.34 0.59
C GLY A 204 5.72 3.24 1.60
N LEU A 205 5.76 3.60 2.88
CA LEU A 205 5.89 2.64 3.97
C LEU A 205 4.57 2.52 4.71
N ASP A 206 4.05 3.63 5.22
CA ASP A 206 2.75 3.71 5.86
C ASP A 206 2.14 5.11 5.70
N ARG A 207 1.06 5.36 6.44
CA ARG A 207 0.32 6.62 6.42
C ARG A 207 1.17 7.85 6.71
N LEU A 208 2.26 7.72 7.43
CA LEU A 208 3.09 8.83 7.88
C LEU A 208 4.50 8.77 7.31
N ARG A 209 4.85 7.74 6.54
CA ARG A 209 6.23 7.47 6.16
C ARG A 209 6.38 6.98 4.74
N PHE A 210 7.39 7.49 4.06
CA PHE A 210 7.85 6.99 2.77
C PHE A 210 9.36 7.13 2.65
N VAL A 211 9.96 6.42 1.69
CA VAL A 211 11.39 6.49 1.39
C VAL A 211 11.65 7.00 0.00
N VAL A 212 12.76 7.72 -0.15
CA VAL A 212 13.25 8.27 -1.40
C VAL A 212 14.70 7.88 -1.58
N VAL A 213 15.07 7.51 -2.81
CA VAL A 213 16.47 7.49 -3.23
C VAL A 213 16.75 8.78 -4.00
N SER A 214 17.71 9.57 -3.53
CA SER A 214 18.15 10.80 -4.20
C SER A 214 18.86 10.47 -5.52
N ALA A 215 18.55 11.23 -6.58
CA ALA A 215 19.22 11.12 -7.87
C ALA A 215 20.65 11.68 -7.81
N SER A 216 20.82 12.83 -7.12
CA SER A 216 22.10 13.52 -7.03
C SER A 216 23.11 12.82 -6.12
N THR A 217 22.69 12.28 -4.98
CA THR A 217 23.61 11.67 -4.01
C THR A 217 23.57 10.15 -3.99
N GLY A 218 22.47 9.53 -4.40
CA GLY A 218 22.24 8.09 -4.20
C GLY A 218 22.07 7.71 -2.73
N ASP A 219 21.63 8.63 -1.89
CA ASP A 219 21.25 8.35 -0.50
C ASP A 219 19.82 7.82 -0.41
N LEU A 220 19.59 6.95 0.58
CA LEU A 220 18.24 6.61 1.05
C LEU A 220 17.84 7.63 2.12
N VAL A 221 16.71 8.29 1.89
CA VAL A 221 16.10 9.26 2.80
C VAL A 221 14.71 8.76 3.15
N GLU A 222 14.42 8.65 4.45
CA GLU A 222 13.06 8.44 4.93
C GLU A 222 12.44 9.79 5.25
N TYR A 223 11.22 10.01 4.78
CA TYR A 223 10.39 11.14 5.17
C TYR A 223 9.38 10.66 6.20
N THR A 224 9.26 11.38 7.31
CA THR A 224 8.29 11.09 8.37
C THR A 224 7.42 12.32 8.61
N TYR A 225 6.11 12.15 8.61
CA TYR A 225 5.17 13.22 8.87
C TYR A 225 5.25 13.68 10.32
N ASP A 226 5.48 14.97 10.51
CA ASP A 226 5.40 15.71 11.76
C ASP A 226 4.29 16.76 11.65
N GLN A 227 3.44 16.86 12.68
CA GLN A 227 2.26 17.74 12.64
C GLN A 227 2.61 19.23 12.52
N ASN A 228 3.82 19.64 12.93
CA ASN A 228 4.23 21.04 12.92
C ASN A 228 5.08 21.39 11.70
N HIS A 229 5.77 20.40 11.11
CA HIS A 229 6.76 20.61 10.05
C HIS A 229 6.44 19.86 8.75
N GLY A 230 5.32 19.14 8.68
CA GLY A 230 5.02 18.25 7.57
C GLY A 230 6.01 17.09 7.46
N TYR A 231 6.34 16.66 6.25
CA TYR A 231 7.27 15.55 6.04
C TYR A 231 8.72 15.97 6.27
N VAL A 232 9.33 15.45 7.34
CA VAL A 232 10.72 15.72 7.73
C VAL A 232 11.64 14.64 7.17
N PRO A 233 12.69 14.99 6.40
CA PRO A 233 13.64 14.03 5.86
C PRO A 233 14.69 13.59 6.89
N ILE A 234 15.01 12.30 6.91
CA ILE A 234 16.10 11.70 7.67
C ILE A 234 16.89 10.79 6.74
N ARG A 235 18.20 11.03 6.61
CA ARG A 235 19.08 10.13 5.84
C ARG A 235 19.22 8.80 6.58
N ARG A 236 18.89 7.70 5.90
CA ARG A 236 18.89 6.33 6.45
C ARG A 236 19.98 5.43 5.89
N GLY A 237 20.55 5.78 4.74
CA GLY A 237 21.60 4.99 4.11
C GLY A 237 22.29 5.67 2.94
N VAL A 238 23.37 5.07 2.47
CA VAL A 238 24.20 5.53 1.34
C VAL A 238 24.39 4.38 0.35
N GLY A 239 24.83 4.68 -0.88
CA GLY A 239 25.20 3.64 -1.85
C GLY A 239 24.02 3.05 -2.64
N TRP A 240 22.89 3.76 -2.69
CA TRP A 240 21.68 3.33 -3.38
C TRP A 240 21.71 3.61 -4.89
N GLN A 241 22.86 3.94 -5.49
CA GLN A 241 22.95 4.14 -6.94
C GLN A 241 22.69 2.84 -7.73
N GLY A 242 22.95 1.69 -7.10
CA GLY A 242 22.70 0.37 -7.68
C GLY A 242 21.24 -0.08 -7.69
N SER A 243 20.35 0.64 -6.99
CA SER A 243 18.92 0.33 -6.92
C SER A 243 18.24 0.70 -8.23
N ARG A 244 17.44 -0.20 -8.79
CA ARG A 244 16.70 0.01 -10.04
C ARG A 244 15.23 0.34 -9.79
N LEU A 245 14.60 -0.38 -8.87
CA LEU A 245 13.22 -0.20 -8.45
C LEU A 245 13.13 -0.27 -6.93
N VAL A 246 12.18 0.47 -6.37
CA VAL A 246 11.71 0.29 -4.99
C VAL A 246 10.19 0.22 -5.01
N GLY A 247 9.59 -0.51 -4.06
CA GLY A 247 8.15 -0.68 -4.02
C GLY A 247 7.64 -1.23 -2.72
#